data_AF-A0A660XRP7-F1
#
_entry.id   AF-A0A660XRP7-F1
#
_cell.length_a   1.000
_cell.length_b   1.000
_cell.length_c   1.000
_cell.angle_alpha   90.00
_cell.angle_beta   90.00
_cell.angle_gamma   90.00
#
_symmetry.space_group_name_H-M   'P 1'
#
loop_
_entity.id
_entity.type
_entity.pdbx_description
1 polymer ?
#
loop_
_entity_poly.entity_id
_entity_poly.type
_entity_poly.pdbx_seq_one_letter_code
_entity_poly.pdbx_strand_id
1 'polypeptide(L)'
;NNKVELSPAYDFLSTTTAFLSIGKQIEEIEEVALPIKGKKRKLTRKIWIDYFGMDRLQLNSAVIAEELTRFSNSFDRWYELIKRSFLSEDTKEVYTSLVEQRHRLLKL
;
A
#
# COMPACT_ATOMS: atom_id res chain seq x y z
N ASN A 1 23.55 -26.95 8.52
CA ASN A 1 23.21 -25.94 7.50
C ASN A 1 22.23 -24.93 8.08
N ASN A 2 22.70 -23.79 8.60
CA ASN A 2 21.86 -22.75 9.19
C ASN A 2 21.29 -21.85 8.09
N LYS A 3 20.16 -22.25 7.51
CA LYS A 3 19.41 -21.43 6.54
C LYS A 3 18.59 -20.38 7.30
N VAL A 4 18.67 -19.12 6.87
CA VAL A 4 17.81 -18.03 7.35
C VAL A 4 16.78 -17.73 6.27
N GLU A 5 15.52 -17.61 6.67
CA GLU A 5 14.38 -17.32 5.79
C GLU A 5 13.52 -16.20 6.40
N LEU A 6 12.77 -15.51 5.55
CA LEU A 6 11.80 -14.53 6.01
C LEU A 6 10.62 -15.24 6.68
N SER A 7 10.29 -14.83 7.90
CA SER A 7 9.02 -15.21 8.50
C SER A 7 7.84 -14.56 7.75
N PRO A 8 6.61 -15.08 7.90
CA PRO A 8 5.42 -14.33 7.51
C PRO A 8 5.46 -12.93 8.10
N ALA A 9 4.98 -11.96 7.33
CA ALA A 9 4.85 -10.60 7.82
C ALA A 9 3.68 -10.49 8.80
N TYR A 10 3.86 -9.71 9.86
CA TYR A 10 2.91 -9.51 10.94
C TYR A 10 2.80 -8.01 11.29
N ASP A 11 1.84 -7.68 12.17
CA ASP A 11 1.56 -6.30 12.61
C ASP A 11 1.13 -5.35 11.47
N PHE A 12 0.27 -5.85 10.58
CA PHE A 12 -0.33 -5.03 9.53
C PHE A 12 -1.49 -4.20 10.09
N LEU A 13 -1.20 -2.95 10.45
CA LEU A 13 -2.20 -1.95 10.82
C LEU A 13 -2.21 -0.80 9.82
N SER A 14 -3.39 -0.46 9.28
CA SER A 14 -3.56 0.76 8.50
C SER A 14 -3.59 1.98 9.43
N THR A 15 -2.40 2.50 9.76
CA THR A 15 -2.26 3.74 10.55
C THR A 15 -2.98 4.90 9.88
N THR A 16 -3.01 4.94 8.54
CA THR A 16 -3.79 5.92 7.79
C THR A 16 -5.27 5.89 8.16
N THR A 17 -5.90 4.70 8.14
CA THR A 17 -7.32 4.59 8.49
C THR A 17 -7.57 4.99 9.94
N ALA A 18 -6.71 4.56 10.86
CA ALA A 18 -6.81 4.90 12.28
C ALA A 18 -6.67 6.41 12.56
N PHE A 19 -5.82 7.11 11.81
CA PHE A 19 -5.67 8.56 11.94
C PHE A 19 -6.83 9.33 11.30
N LEU A 20 -7.31 8.88 10.13
CA LEU A 20 -8.50 9.47 9.50
C LEU A 20 -9.73 9.35 10.40
N SER A 21 -9.92 8.21 11.08
CA SER A 21 -11.08 8.00 11.98
C SER A 21 -11.10 8.92 13.20
N ILE A 22 -9.97 9.51 13.58
CA ILE A 22 -9.88 10.51 14.66
C ILE A 22 -9.80 11.96 14.14
N GLY A 23 -10.10 12.17 12.85
CA GLY A 23 -10.20 13.49 12.25
C GLY A 23 -8.88 14.08 11.75
N LYS A 24 -7.80 13.30 11.65
CA LYS A 24 -6.59 13.79 10.95
C LYS A 24 -6.84 13.89 9.45
N GLN A 25 -6.17 14.85 8.81
CA GLN A 25 -6.18 14.98 7.36
C GLN A 25 -5.09 14.09 6.73
N ILE A 26 -5.34 13.60 5.51
CA ILE A 26 -4.44 12.67 4.82
C ILE A 26 -3.05 13.25 4.57
N GLU A 27 -2.95 14.58 4.39
CA GLU A 27 -1.71 15.32 4.14
C GLU A 27 -0.76 15.35 5.36
N GLU A 28 -1.32 15.12 6.55
CA GLU A 28 -0.62 15.12 7.84
C GLU A 28 -0.13 13.73 8.25
N ILE A 29 -0.56 12.68 7.54
CA ILE A 29 -0.26 11.29 7.86
C ILE A 29 0.99 10.83 7.10
N GLU A 30 1.94 10.22 7.81
CA GLU A 30 3.07 9.53 7.18
C GLU A 30 2.58 8.25 6.49
N GLU A 31 2.99 8.02 5.24
CA GLU A 31 2.60 6.85 4.45
C GLU A 31 3.50 5.63 4.73
N VAL A 32 4.74 5.85 5.15
CA VAL A 32 5.75 4.81 5.40
C VAL A 32 6.61 5.13 6.62
N ALA A 33 7.00 4.10 7.38
CA ALA A 33 7.88 4.25 8.53
C ALA A 33 9.32 4.60 8.13
N LEU A 34 9.86 3.90 7.12
CA LEU A 34 11.20 4.13 6.59
C LEU A 34 11.14 5.06 5.37
N PRO A 35 11.87 6.20 5.35
CA PRO A 35 11.82 7.14 4.24
C PRO A 35 12.32 6.53 2.93
N ILE A 36 11.56 6.72 1.85
CA ILE A 36 11.98 6.38 0.48
C ILE A 36 12.35 7.67 -0.23
N LYS A 37 13.60 7.76 -0.70
CA LYS A 37 14.14 8.98 -1.33
C LYS A 37 14.02 10.22 -0.42
N GLY A 38 14.25 10.02 0.89
CA GLY A 38 14.10 11.07 1.91
C GLY A 38 12.66 11.52 2.16
N LYS A 39 11.66 10.81 1.61
CA LYS A 39 10.24 11.13 1.76
C LYS A 39 9.53 10.05 2.55
N LYS A 40 8.64 10.47 3.44
CA LYS A 40 7.69 9.60 4.14
C LYS A 40 6.23 9.77 3.69
N ARG A 41 6.01 10.71 2.77
CA ARG A 41 4.68 11.07 2.24
C ARG A 41 4.80 11.64 0.83
N LYS A 42 3.66 11.79 0.16
CA LYS A 42 3.54 12.17 -1.25
C LYS A 42 4.36 11.24 -2.14
N LEU A 43 4.29 9.93 -1.85
CA LEU A 43 5.03 8.92 -2.60
C LEU A 43 4.32 8.65 -3.92
N THR A 44 4.97 9.01 -5.03
CA THR A 44 4.40 8.81 -6.36
C THR A 44 4.74 7.43 -6.91
N ARG A 45 4.04 7.00 -7.96
CA ARG A 45 4.40 5.80 -8.71
C ARG A 45 5.88 5.77 -9.12
N LYS A 46 6.44 6.90 -9.57
CA LYS A 46 7.85 7.01 -9.95
C LYS A 46 8.79 6.76 -8.76
N ILE A 47 8.38 7.12 -7.54
CA ILE A 47 9.18 6.85 -6.34
C ILE A 47 9.12 5.36 -5.99
N TRP A 48 7.93 4.74 -6.05
CA TRP A 48 7.75 3.33 -5.72
C TRP A 48 8.37 2.38 -6.75
N ILE A 49 8.08 2.60 -8.03
CA ILE A 49 8.41 1.65 -9.08
C ILE A 49 9.79 1.96 -9.67
N ASP A 50 9.95 3.14 -10.26
CA ASP A 50 11.17 3.49 -10.99
C ASP A 50 12.35 3.64 -10.01
N TYR A 51 12.21 4.45 -8.96
CA TYR A 51 13.30 4.66 -8.01
C TYR A 51 13.49 3.49 -7.03
N PHE A 52 12.47 3.12 -6.26
CA PHE A 52 12.65 2.14 -5.19
C PHE A 52 12.77 0.72 -5.75
N GLY A 53 11.84 0.30 -6.61
CA GLY A 53 11.86 -1.02 -7.23
C GLY A 53 13.03 -1.24 -8.20
N MET A 54 13.16 -0.38 -9.22
CA MET A 54 14.16 -0.58 -10.28
C MET A 54 15.53 -0.02 -9.90
N ASP A 55 15.67 1.26 -9.56
CA ASP A 55 17.02 1.84 -9.33
C ASP A 55 17.67 1.33 -8.03
N ARG A 56 16.91 1.27 -6.93
CA ARG A 56 17.45 0.98 -5.60
C ARG A 56 17.50 -0.50 -5.26
N LEU A 57 16.43 -1.24 -5.53
CA LEU A 57 16.36 -2.68 -5.27
C LEU A 57 16.82 -3.53 -6.46
N GLN A 58 16.99 -2.92 -7.65
CA GLN A 58 17.42 -3.63 -8.86
C GLN A 58 16.52 -4.82 -9.22
N LEU A 59 15.23 -4.70 -8.94
CA LEU A 59 14.26 -5.73 -9.27
C LEU A 59 14.11 -5.83 -10.79
N ASN A 60 13.95 -7.05 -11.27
CA ASN A 60 13.70 -7.31 -12.68
C ASN A 60 12.38 -6.66 -13.11
N SER A 61 12.38 -5.95 -14.24
CA SER A 61 11.19 -5.28 -14.79
C SER A 61 10.04 -6.25 -15.06
N ALA A 62 10.32 -7.50 -15.45
CA ALA A 62 9.31 -8.53 -15.64
C ALA A 62 8.62 -8.91 -14.32
N VAL A 63 9.39 -9.02 -13.22
CA VAL A 63 8.86 -9.31 -11.89
C VAL A 63 8.00 -8.15 -11.39
N ILE A 64 8.46 -6.91 -11.57
CA ILE A 64 7.66 -5.72 -11.23
C ILE A 64 6.35 -5.71 -12.02
N ALA A 65 6.39 -5.98 -13.33
CA ALA A 65 5.20 -6.00 -14.16
C ALA A 65 4.21 -7.08 -13.72
N GLU A 66 4.69 -8.29 -13.43
CA GLU A 66 3.87 -9.40 -12.93
C GLU A 66 3.19 -9.03 -11.60
N GLU A 67 3.92 -8.47 -10.64
CA GLU A 67 3.36 -8.07 -9.34
C GLU A 67 2.33 -6.92 -9.47
N LEU A 68 2.56 -5.97 -10.38
CA LEU A 68 1.59 -4.93 -10.69
C LEU A 68 0.30 -5.51 -11.29
N THR A 69 0.41 -6.51 -12.17
CA THR A 69 -0.76 -7.24 -12.70
C THR A 69 -1.48 -8.02 -11.59
N ARG A 70 -0.75 -8.68 -10.68
CA ARG A 70 -1.36 -9.35 -9.52
C ARG A 70 -2.14 -8.37 -8.65
N PHE A 71 -1.59 -7.19 -8.40
CA PHE A 71 -2.30 -6.15 -7.66
C PHE A 71 -3.56 -5.70 -8.40
N SER A 72 -3.47 -5.37 -9.69
CA SER A 72 -4.62 -4.96 -10.51
C SER A 72 -5.76 -6.00 -10.44
N ASN A 73 -5.44 -7.28 -10.59
CA ASN A 73 -6.41 -8.39 -10.50
C ASN A 73 -6.95 -8.65 -9.09
N SER A 74 -6.34 -8.11 -8.03
CA SER A 74 -6.75 -8.35 -6.64
C SER A 74 -7.72 -7.30 -6.09
N PHE A 75 -7.87 -6.15 -6.77
CA PHE A 75 -8.66 -5.03 -6.25
C PHE A 75 -10.12 -5.39 -6.00
N ASP A 76 -10.78 -6.08 -6.94
CA ASP A 76 -12.18 -6.51 -6.78
C ASP A 76 -12.36 -7.33 -5.51
N ARG A 77 -11.46 -8.29 -5.27
CA ARG A 77 -11.48 -9.12 -4.07
C ARG A 77 -11.24 -8.31 -2.79
N TRP A 78 -10.40 -7.27 -2.84
CA TRP A 78 -10.18 -6.39 -1.70
C TRP A 78 -11.43 -5.57 -1.38
N TYR A 79 -12.14 -5.05 -2.39
CA TYR A 79 -13.40 -4.36 -2.17
C TYR A 79 -14.46 -5.27 -1.56
N GLU A 80 -14.57 -6.52 -2.04
CA GLU A 80 -15.46 -7.50 -1.43
C GLU A 80 -15.11 -7.80 0.04
N LEU A 81 -13.80 -7.91 0.35
CA LEU A 81 -13.31 -8.12 1.70
C LEU A 81 -13.67 -6.96 2.63
N ILE A 82 -13.50 -5.71 2.18
CA ILE A 82 -13.87 -4.51 2.95
C ILE A 82 -15.38 -4.51 3.18
N LYS A 83 -16.18 -4.73 2.13
CA LYS A 83 -17.64 -4.71 2.20
C LYS A 83 -18.19 -5.73 3.22
N ARG A 84 -17.66 -6.95 3.21
CA ARG A 84 -18.10 -8.03 4.12
C ARG A 84 -17.43 -8.03 5.49
N SER A 85 -16.53 -7.08 5.75
CA SER A 85 -15.85 -6.97 7.05
C SER A 85 -16.81 -6.51 8.15
N PHE A 86 -16.40 -6.72 9.41
CA PHE A 86 -17.11 -6.28 10.61
C PHE A 86 -16.83 -4.81 10.98
N LEU A 87 -16.24 -4.03 10.07
CA LEU A 87 -15.98 -2.61 10.27
C LEU A 87 -17.30 -1.81 10.28
N SER A 88 -17.31 -0.63 10.90
CA SER A 88 -18.40 0.33 10.74
C SER A 88 -18.48 0.82 9.30
N GLU A 89 -19.64 1.30 8.87
CA GLU A 89 -19.83 1.77 7.49
C GLU A 89 -18.86 2.92 7.16
N ASP A 90 -18.74 3.92 8.05
CA ASP A 90 -17.76 5.01 7.93
C ASP A 90 -16.33 4.50 7.73
N THR A 91 -15.94 3.45 8.48
CA THR A 91 -14.58 2.88 8.36
C THR A 91 -14.41 2.11 7.06
N LYS A 92 -15.45 1.44 6.56
CA LYS A 92 -15.44 0.78 5.25
C LYS A 92 -15.30 1.79 4.12
N GLU A 93 -15.97 2.93 4.21
CA GLU A 93 -15.84 4.03 3.25
C GLU A 93 -14.43 4.59 3.24
N VAL A 94 -13.81 4.80 4.41
CA VAL A 94 -12.41 5.24 4.53
C VAL A 94 -11.46 4.23 3.88
N TYR A 95 -11.61 2.93 4.16
CA TYR A 95 -10.76 1.90 3.55
C TYR A 95 -10.94 1.83 2.03
N THR A 96 -12.19 1.85 1.55
CA THR A 96 -12.51 1.80 0.12
C THR A 96 -11.87 2.99 -0.60
N SER A 97 -12.07 4.20 -0.08
CA SER A 97 -11.51 5.43 -0.65
C SER A 97 -9.98 5.39 -0.70
N LEU A 98 -9.33 4.85 0.33
CA LEU A 98 -7.88 4.73 0.41
C LEU A 98 -7.32 3.70 -0.59
N VAL A 99 -7.99 2.56 -0.77
CA VAL A 99 -7.63 1.55 -1.77
C VAL A 99 -7.76 2.11 -3.19
N GLU A 100 -8.86 2.79 -3.49
CA GLU A 100 -9.07 3.45 -4.78
C GLU A 100 -8.02 4.53 -5.08
N GLN A 101 -7.69 5.36 -4.08
CA GLN A 101 -6.67 6.38 -4.23
C GLN A 101 -5.31 5.77 -4.62
N ARG A 102 -4.94 4.66 -3.98
CA ARG A 102 -3.68 3.94 -4.25
C ARG A 102 -3.70 3.23 -5.59
N HIS A 103 -4.85 2.67 -5.99
CA HIS A 103 -5.07 2.12 -7.33
C HIS A 103 -4.77 3.17 -8.42
N ARG A 104 -5.40 4.35 -8.31
CA ARG A 104 -5.16 5.48 -9.21
C ARG A 104 -3.71 5.96 -9.19
N LEU A 105 -3.10 6.03 -8.01
CA LEU A 105 -1.71 6.47 -7.85
C LEU A 105 -0.73 5.56 -8.59
N LEU A 106 -0.95 4.24 -8.52
CA LEU A 106 -0.11 3.24 -9.18
C LEU A 106 -0.43 3.07 -10.67
N LYS A 107 -1.54 3.67 -11.14
CA LYS A 107 -2.06 3.54 -12.51
C LYS A 107 -2.33 2.07 -12.86
N LEU A 108 -3.00 1.38 -11.94
CA LEU A 108 -3.39 -0.02 -12.07
C LEU A 108 -4.81 -0.18 -12.57
#